data_AF-A0A8J7IX35-F1
#
_entry.id   AF-A0A8J7IX35-F1
#
_cell.length_a   1.000
_cell.length_b   1.000
_cell.length_c   1.000
_cell.angle_alpha   90.00
_cell.angle_beta   90.00
_cell.angle_gamma   90.00
#
_symmetry.space_group_name_H-M   'P 1'
#
loop_
_entity.id
_entity.type
_entity.pdbx_description
1 polymer ?
#
loop_
_entity_poly.entity_id
_entity_poly.type
_entity_poly.pdbx_seq_one_letter_code
_entity_poly.pdbx_strand_id
1 'polypeptide(L)' 'MAAPIADPWNRDLEQVVREALTDIRFGTITLVVQDGRVIQVDKSEKIRLIKPGHMDGSGI' A
#
# COMPACT_ATOMS: atom_id res chain seq x y z
N MET A 1 32.43 -19.52 6.66
CA MET A 1 32.50 -18.06 6.44
C MET A 1 31.10 -17.62 6.06
N ALA A 2 30.31 -17.07 6.99
CA ALA A 2 28.96 -16.61 6.69
C ALA A 2 29.07 -15.25 5.98
N ALA A 3 28.51 -15.13 4.78
CA ALA A 3 28.40 -13.86 4.09
C ALA A 3 27.65 -12.85 4.96
N PRO A 4 27.99 -11.55 4.95
CA PRO A 4 27.23 -10.56 5.69
C PRO A 4 25.78 -10.64 5.21
N ILE A 5 24.87 -10.86 6.15
CA ILE A 5 23.44 -10.78 5.88
C ILE A 5 23.17 -9.39 5.30
N ALA A 6 22.91 -9.30 4.00
CA ALA A 6 22.56 -8.03 3.37
C ALA A 6 21.42 -7.42 4.18
N ASP A 7 21.59 -6.17 4.62
CA ASP A 7 20.64 -5.51 5.49
C ASP A 7 19.22 -5.70 4.93
N PRO A 8 18.30 -6.25 5.73
CA PRO A 8 16.97 -6.61 5.26
C PRO A 8 16.15 -5.40 4.84
N TRP A 9 16.61 -4.22 5.26
CA TRP A 9 16.04 -2.91 4.98
C TRP A 9 17.04 -2.08 4.17
N ASN A 10 16.83 -2.01 2.85
CA ASN A 10 17.69 -1.23 1.97
C ASN A 10 16.99 0.07 1.52
N ARG A 11 17.76 1.05 1.04
CA ARG A 11 17.23 2.39 0.69
C ARG A 11 16.14 2.35 -0.39
N ASP A 12 16.22 1.38 -1.28
CA ASP A 12 15.23 1.13 -2.33
C ASP A 12 13.86 0.69 -1.75
N LEU A 13 13.88 -0.30 -0.85
CA LEU A 13 12.68 -0.76 -0.14
C LEU A 13 12.03 0.37 0.66
N GLU A 14 12.84 1.21 1.32
CA GLU A 14 12.33 2.35 2.06
C GLU A 14 11.57 3.34 1.16
N GLN A 15 12.07 3.60 -0.05
CA GLN A 15 11.39 4.47 -1.03
C GLN A 15 10.04 3.86 -1.44
N VAL A 16 10.03 2.58 -1.81
CA VAL A 16 8.80 1.88 -2.24
C VAL A 16 7.74 1.89 -1.15
N VAL A 17 8.12 1.59 0.10
CA VAL A 17 7.18 1.60 1.24
C VAL A 17 6.69 3.01 1.53
N ARG A 18 7.58 4.02 1.47
CA ARG A 18 7.22 5.42 1.69
C ARG A 18 6.26 5.95 0.62
N GLU A 19 6.50 5.63 -0.64
CA GLU A 19 5.59 5.99 -1.75
C GLU A 19 4.23 5.31 -1.57
N ALA A 20 4.22 4.01 -1.25
CA ALA A 20 2.99 3.27 -1.01
C ALA A 20 2.18 3.86 0.16
N LEU A 21 2.83 4.27 1.24
CA LEU A 21 2.22 4.93 2.40
C LEU A 21 1.73 6.36 2.10
N THR A 22 2.41 7.07 1.20
CA THR A 22 2.05 8.45 0.85
C THR A 22 0.85 8.49 -0.09
N ASP A 23 0.75 7.51 -0.98
CA ASP A 23 -0.32 7.41 -1.97
C ASP A 23 -1.63 6.86 -1.38
N ILE A 24 -1.54 5.94 -0.40
CA ILE A 24 -2.72 5.27 0.15
C ILE A 24 -3.56 6.22 1.02
N ARG A 25 -4.82 6.45 0.62
CA ARG A 25 -5.76 7.26 1.42
C ARG A 25 -6.58 6.40 2.38
N PHE A 26 -7.08 5.28 1.88
CA PHE A 26 -7.91 4.34 2.65
C PHE A 26 -7.67 2.92 2.16
N GLY A 27 -6.71 2.23 2.76
CA GLY A 27 -6.35 0.88 2.33
C GLY A 27 -5.41 0.18 3.30
N THR A 28 -4.84 -0.93 2.83
CA THR A 28 -3.93 -1.79 3.57
C THR A 28 -2.68 -2.04 2.73
N ILE A 29 -1.50 -1.95 3.35
CA ILE A 29 -0.24 -2.38 2.75
C ILE A 29 0.18 -3.68 3.44
N THR A 30 0.43 -4.73 2.66
CA THR A 30 0.88 -6.03 3.15
C THR A 30 2.32 -6.27 2.72
N LEU A 31 3.24 -6.37 3.67
CA LEU A 31 4.63 -6.75 3.41
C LEU A 31 4.81 -8.25 3.70
N VAL A 32 5.40 -8.97 2.74
CA VAL A 32 5.78 -10.37 2.91
C VAL A 32 7.30 -10.45 3.08
N VAL A 33 7.72 -10.96 4.23
CA VAL A 33 9.13 -11.11 4.60
C VAL A 33 9.45 -12.60 4.70
N GLN A 34 10.47 -13.05 3.97
CA GLN A 34 10.94 -14.43 3.98
C GLN A 34 12.47 -14.45 4.05
N ASP A 35 13.04 -15.33 4.88
CA ASP A 35 14.49 -15.42 5.10
C ASP A 35 15.11 -14.06 5.51
N GLY A 36 14.39 -13.31 6.33
CA GLY A 36 14.78 -11.95 6.75
C GLY A 36 14.70 -10.90 5.65
N ARG A 37 14.31 -11.20 4.41
CA ARG A 37 14.22 -10.23 3.31
C ARG A 37 12.78 -9.95 2.92
N VAL A 38 12.46 -8.70 2.61
CA VAL A 38 11.17 -8.37 2.02
C VAL A 38 11.15 -8.88 0.58
N ILE A 39 10.22 -9.77 0.29
CA ILE A 39 10.06 -10.38 -1.05
C ILE A 39 8.86 -9.81 -1.80
N GLN A 40 7.88 -9.25 -1.09
CA GLN A 40 6.66 -8.73 -1.70
C GLN A 40 6.11 -7.56 -0.89
N VAL A 41 5.60 -6.57 -1.61
CA VAL A 41 4.84 -5.44 -1.07
C VAL A 41 3.54 -5.36 -1.87
N ASP A 42 2.41 -5.66 -1.23
CA ASP A 42 1.07 -5.51 -1.81
C ASP A 42 0.43 -4.23 -1.26
N LYS A 43 -0.17 -3.42 -2.15
CA LYS A 43 -0.92 -2.22 -1.79
C LYS A 43 -2.36 -2.40 -2.23
N SER A 44 -3.27 -2.47 -1.27
CA SER A 44 -4.70 -2.63 -1.48
C SER A 44 -5.46 -1.37 -1.06
N GLU A 45 -6.07 -0.64 -1.99
CA GLU A 45 -6.86 0.56 -1.70
C GLU A 45 -8.37 0.31 -1.85
N LYS A 46 -9.17 0.73 -0.86
CA LYS A 46 -10.62 0.59 -0.86
C LYS A 46 -11.30 1.91 -1.19
N ILE A 47 -11.65 2.08 -2.46
CA ILE A 47 -12.37 3.25 -2.94
C ILE A 47 -13.87 3.08 -2.70
N ARG A 48 -14.49 3.97 -1.90
CA ARG A 48 -15.95 4.05 -1.78
C ARG A 48 -16.48 5.04 -2.81
N LEU A 49 -17.09 4.52 -3.86
CA LEU A 49 -17.84 5.34 -4.82
C LEU A 49 -19.19 5.72 -4.17
N ILE A 50 -19.22 6.80 -3.38
CA ILE A 50 -20.49 7.43 -3.07
C ILE A 50 -20.98 8.06 -4.36
N LYS A 51 -22.01 7.47 -4.97
CA LYS A 51 -22.72 8.14 -6.06
C LYS A 51 -23.38 9.36 -5.42
N PRO A 52 -23.08 10.61 -5.81
CA PRO A 52 -23.93 11.72 -5.41
C PRO A 52 -25.28 11.43 -6.05
N GLY A 53 -26.18 10.89 -5.24
CA GLY A 53 -27.57 10.70 -5.60
C GLY A 53 -28.08 12.08 -5.96
N HIS A 54 -28.34 12.25 -7.25
CA HIS A 54 -29.13 13.31 -7.84
C HIS A 54 -30.44 13.44 -7.05
N MET A 55 -30.42 14.27 -6.01
CA MET A 55 -31.60 14.76 -5.32
C MET A 55 -32.07 16.01 -6.06
N ASP A 56 -32.55 15.83 -7.29
CA ASP A 56 -33.58 16.71 -7.80
C ASP A 56 -34.84 15.86 -7.93
N GLY A 57 -35.54 15.78 -6.80
CA GLY A 57 -36.88 15.23 -6.71
C GLY A 57 -37.91 16.27 -7.13
N SER A 58 -37.76 16.86 -8.32
CA SER A 58 -38.85 17.57 -8.99
C SER A 58 -39.82 16.55 -9.56
N GLY A 59 -40.55 15.89 -8.65
CA GLY A 59 -41.75 15.13 -8.96
C GLY A 59 -42.96 15.99 -8.60
N ILE A 60 -43.70 16.37 -9.64
CA ILE A 60 -44.99 17.12 -9.68
C ILE A 60 -45.05 18.55 -9.15
#